data_AF-A0A8D8B2F4-F1
#
_entry.id   AF-A0A8D8B2F4-F1
#
_cell.length_a   1.000
_cell.length_b   1.000
_cell.length_c   1.000
_cell.angle_alpha   90.00
_cell.angle_beta   90.00
_cell.angle_gamma   90.00
#
_symmetry.space_group_name_H-M   'P 1'
#
loop_
_entity.id
_entity.type
_entity.pdbx_description
1 polymer ?
#
loop_
_entity_poly.entity_id
_entity_poly.type
_entity_poly.pdbx_seq_one_letter_code
_entity_poly.pdbx_strand_id
1 'polypeptide(L)'
;MEGKTFTKAGVEIDRASAGNVRRSKEESAIDTEQEDCFGYTTCKLKKKYGSMGQVFMHVIIRKDNGYLGISLAGHRDRTKMACFIAGINPKGMASSTPLEIGDEIVEVNGIVLQGRSHLNVPTILKSIIGTSLKFVIIRRKPSADDLAVKPVTQFPLCLDEDEDVFAHYTNVRMVQIKKGNSGLGIMIIEGKHAEVGQGIFISDIQEGSMADMAGLHIGEMILAVNKDSLIGCSYETAASLLKKSDGVVVLKICNPNKTKETSTNSITSTSITVKGSSDAKACSASPDKATQSSRPVTPMPKKSPAKEVVDPSKALIVPNENTTIEIDTNNKPLGVVAVGSELNIHTDAVIIDILPDGIASKDKRLQIFDQITEINGNKINQDCSEKQLQKYLKDLQPKMRLTIFRSDVESTEKVEFDLMKKPGKQFGIGLRIHHPKGMILTEVLPGGIIELDGRLRKGDIITHINSESVCNLSHEDSSILLKTIQGKATFKVLRPIPKKR
;
A
#
# COMPACT_ATOMS: atom_id res chain seq x y z
N MET A 1 17.51 -8.54 41.28
CA MET A 1 18.68 -9.02 40.51
C MET A 1 18.78 -8.16 39.26
N GLU A 2 19.65 -7.16 39.29
CA GLU A 2 19.91 -6.29 38.15
C GLU A 2 21.15 -6.80 37.40
N GLY A 3 21.22 -6.56 36.09
CA GLY A 3 22.34 -6.93 35.23
C GLY A 3 21.97 -7.81 34.04
N LYS A 4 22.96 -8.03 33.16
CA LYS A 4 22.85 -8.85 31.95
C LYS A 4 23.47 -10.24 32.15
N THR A 5 23.11 -11.18 31.28
CA THR A 5 23.67 -12.53 31.18
C THR A 5 23.57 -13.03 29.75
N PHE A 6 24.29 -14.09 29.40
CA PHE A 6 24.23 -14.70 28.07
C PHE A 6 23.43 -16.01 28.10
N THR A 7 22.63 -16.25 27.07
CA THR A 7 21.98 -17.54 26.82
C THR A 7 22.97 -18.56 26.29
N LYS A 8 22.58 -19.84 26.23
CA LYS A 8 23.39 -20.89 25.58
C LYS A 8 23.66 -20.60 24.09
N ALA A 9 22.77 -19.85 23.44
CA ALA A 9 22.92 -19.41 22.07
C ALA A 9 23.83 -18.17 21.92
N GLY A 10 24.43 -17.67 23.00
CA GLY A 10 25.33 -16.51 22.99
C GLY A 10 24.61 -15.16 22.90
N VAL A 11 23.29 -15.12 23.13
CA VAL A 11 22.50 -13.87 23.08
C VAL A 11 22.49 -13.22 24.46
N GLU A 12 22.74 -11.92 24.53
CA GLU A 12 22.65 -11.15 25.77
C GLU A 12 21.18 -10.90 26.16
N ILE A 13 20.81 -11.26 27.38
CA ILE A 13 19.48 -11.06 27.96
C ILE A 13 19.59 -10.45 29.37
N ASP A 14 18.50 -9.90 29.89
CA ASP A 14 18.45 -9.46 31.28
C ASP A 14 18.53 -10.68 32.21
N ARG A 15 19.28 -10.57 33.30
CA ARG A 15 19.39 -11.65 34.30
C ARG A 15 18.04 -12.03 34.90
N ALA A 16 17.12 -11.08 34.95
CA ALA A 16 15.75 -11.25 35.42
C ALA A 16 14.80 -11.89 34.39
N SER A 17 15.22 -12.04 33.13
CA SER A 17 14.42 -12.60 32.05
C SER A 17 14.03 -14.05 32.31
N ALA A 18 12.84 -14.43 31.84
CA ALA A 18 12.35 -15.79 31.80
C ALA A 18 13.33 -16.75 31.09
N GLY A 19 14.13 -16.26 30.12
CA GLY A 19 15.14 -17.06 29.44
C GLY A 19 16.21 -17.63 30.38
N ASN A 20 16.51 -16.93 31.47
CA ASN A 20 17.49 -17.30 32.49
C ASN A 20 16.88 -18.09 33.68
N VAL A 21 15.59 -18.41 33.64
CA VAL A 21 14.94 -19.15 34.73
C VAL A 21 15.48 -20.58 34.78
N ARG A 22 15.97 -20.98 35.94
CA ARG A 22 16.44 -22.35 36.19
C ARG A 22 15.25 -23.29 36.37
N ARG A 23 15.33 -24.44 35.70
CA ARG A 23 14.40 -25.55 35.83
C ARG A 23 14.96 -26.58 36.82
N SER A 24 14.11 -27.17 37.66
CA SER A 24 14.47 -28.33 38.46
C SER A 24 14.62 -29.56 37.54
N LYS A 25 15.10 -30.69 38.09
CA LYS A 25 15.23 -31.94 37.31
C LYS A 25 13.86 -32.44 36.83
N GLU A 26 12.84 -32.28 37.65
CA GLU A 26 11.46 -32.68 37.38
C GLU A 26 10.83 -31.76 36.32
N GLU A 27 11.01 -30.44 36.44
CA GLU A 27 10.52 -29.48 35.45
C GLU A 27 11.21 -29.66 34.08
N SER A 28 12.49 -30.01 34.08
CA SER A 28 13.24 -30.28 32.85
C SER A 28 12.80 -31.58 32.17
N ALA A 29 12.26 -32.54 32.92
CA ALA A 29 11.69 -33.77 32.35
C ALA A 29 10.32 -33.54 31.71
N ILE A 30 9.55 -32.55 32.21
CA ILE A 30 8.23 -32.18 31.67
C ILE A 30 8.36 -31.24 30.45
N ASP A 31 9.33 -30.33 30.50
CA ASP A 31 9.57 -29.34 29.45
C ASP A 31 10.39 -29.93 28.30
N THR A 32 9.68 -30.56 27.37
CA THR A 32 10.25 -31.15 26.14
C THR A 32 10.56 -30.12 25.05
N GLU A 33 10.24 -28.84 25.28
CA GLU A 33 10.48 -27.76 24.32
C GLU A 33 11.97 -27.39 24.27
N GLN A 34 12.50 -27.22 23.06
CA GLN A 34 13.85 -26.72 22.88
C GLN A 34 13.89 -25.21 23.17
N GLU A 35 14.87 -24.80 23.96
CA GLU A 35 15.11 -23.37 24.24
C GLU A 35 15.40 -22.61 22.94
N ASP A 36 14.70 -21.49 22.74
CA ASP A 36 15.00 -20.59 21.62
C ASP A 36 16.30 -19.79 21.84
N CYS A 37 16.64 -18.88 20.91
CA CYS A 37 17.85 -18.06 21.01
C CYS A 37 17.89 -17.15 22.25
N PHE A 38 16.74 -16.80 22.82
CA PHE A 38 16.62 -16.03 24.06
C PHE A 38 16.47 -16.93 25.31
N GLY A 39 16.52 -18.25 25.13
CA GLY A 39 16.40 -19.23 26.22
C GLY A 39 14.97 -19.49 26.67
N TYR A 40 13.96 -19.04 25.92
CA TYR A 40 12.55 -19.20 26.27
C TYR A 40 12.03 -20.61 25.98
N THR A 41 11.16 -21.06 26.87
CA THR A 41 10.23 -22.19 26.68
C THR A 41 8.90 -21.83 27.34
N THR A 42 7.83 -22.49 26.95
CA THR A 42 6.49 -22.29 27.53
C THR A 42 6.49 -22.52 29.04
N CYS A 43 7.24 -23.52 29.53
CA CYS A 43 7.36 -23.80 30.96
C CYS A 43 8.13 -22.72 31.72
N LYS A 44 9.24 -22.20 31.17
CA LYS A 44 9.98 -21.09 31.80
C LYS A 44 9.15 -19.82 31.88
N LEU A 45 8.43 -19.49 30.81
CA LEU A 45 7.54 -18.34 30.77
C LEU A 45 6.41 -18.46 31.80
N LYS A 46 5.75 -19.63 31.87
CA LYS A 46 4.72 -19.92 32.87
C LYS A 46 5.27 -19.90 34.31
N LYS A 47 6.46 -20.42 34.53
CA LYS A 47 7.12 -20.39 35.85
C LYS A 47 7.41 -18.97 36.31
N LYS A 48 7.79 -18.06 35.40
CA LYS A 48 8.10 -16.67 35.70
C LYS A 48 6.87 -15.79 35.86
N TYR A 49 5.91 -15.90 34.94
CA TYR A 49 4.81 -14.95 34.77
C TYR A 49 3.42 -15.55 34.99
N GLY A 50 3.30 -16.87 35.14
CA GLY A 50 2.01 -17.56 35.18
C GLY A 50 1.13 -17.21 36.38
N SER A 51 1.71 -16.76 37.50
CA SER A 51 0.94 -16.26 38.66
C SER A 51 0.25 -14.92 38.39
N MET A 52 0.70 -14.19 37.37
CA MET A 52 0.19 -12.87 37.02
C MET A 52 -0.90 -12.91 35.95
N GLY A 53 -1.11 -14.04 35.27
CA GLY A 53 -2.13 -14.17 34.21
C GLY A 53 -1.76 -15.22 33.16
N GLN A 54 -2.51 -15.24 32.06
CA GLN A 54 -2.20 -16.13 30.94
C GLN A 54 -1.03 -15.55 30.16
N VAL A 55 0.04 -16.34 30.03
CA VAL A 55 1.28 -15.92 29.38
C VAL A 55 1.27 -16.37 27.92
N PHE A 56 1.50 -15.44 27.01
CA PHE A 56 1.62 -15.71 25.58
C PHE A 56 2.95 -15.20 25.03
N MET A 57 3.42 -15.87 23.99
CA MET A 57 4.64 -15.51 23.27
C MET A 57 4.30 -15.33 21.80
N HIS A 58 4.60 -14.15 21.25
CA HIS A 58 4.32 -13.83 19.85
C HIS A 58 5.54 -13.21 19.17
N VAL A 59 5.75 -13.53 17.90
CA VAL A 59 6.86 -13.00 17.11
C VAL A 59 6.29 -12.04 16.08
N ILE A 60 6.83 -10.83 16.04
CA ILE A 60 6.60 -9.85 15.00
C ILE A 60 7.92 -9.67 14.24
N ILE A 61 7.89 -9.92 12.94
CA ILE A 61 9.00 -9.57 12.06
C ILE A 61 8.80 -8.12 11.66
N ARG A 62 9.73 -7.21 11.98
CA ARG A 62 9.75 -5.83 11.50
C ARG A 62 10.49 -5.73 10.16
N LYS A 63 9.91 -4.99 9.21
CA LYS A 63 10.60 -4.54 7.99
C LYS A 63 11.50 -3.35 8.32
N ASP A 64 12.55 -3.11 7.55
CA ASP A 64 13.48 -2.00 7.79
C ASP A 64 12.72 -0.66 7.87
N ASN A 65 12.92 0.09 8.96
CA ASN A 65 12.18 1.31 9.30
C ASN A 65 10.63 1.19 9.44
N GLY A 66 10.07 -0.02 9.37
CA GLY A 66 8.64 -0.26 9.53
C GLY A 66 8.14 -0.05 10.95
N TYR A 67 6.95 0.53 11.08
CA TYR A 67 6.23 0.65 12.34
C TYR A 67 5.60 -0.70 12.71
N LEU A 68 5.60 -1.09 14.00
CA LEU A 68 4.98 -2.34 14.42
C LEU A 68 3.45 -2.31 14.32
N GLY A 69 2.83 -1.13 14.39
CA GLY A 69 1.38 -0.99 14.41
C GLY A 69 0.76 -1.25 15.78
N ILE A 70 1.50 -1.04 16.86
CA ILE A 70 1.01 -1.17 18.23
C ILE A 70 1.00 0.21 18.90
N SER A 71 -0.13 0.59 19.46
CA SER A 71 -0.26 1.74 20.36
C SER A 71 -0.08 1.26 21.79
N LEU A 72 0.73 1.96 22.58
CA LEU A 72 1.04 1.60 23.96
C LEU A 72 0.41 2.57 24.95
N ALA A 73 -0.04 2.05 26.10
CA ALA A 73 -0.54 2.87 27.20
C ALA A 73 0.03 2.40 28.55
N GLY A 74 0.10 3.34 29.49
CA GLY A 74 0.45 3.05 30.87
C GLY A 74 -0.72 2.45 31.65
N HIS A 75 -0.42 2.05 32.88
CA HIS A 75 -1.42 1.62 33.84
C HIS A 75 -2.31 2.80 34.29
N ARG A 76 -3.61 2.55 34.51
CA ARG A 76 -4.60 3.54 34.99
C ARG A 76 -4.22 4.12 36.35
N ASP A 77 -3.85 3.24 37.26
CA ASP A 77 -3.17 3.63 38.51
C ASP A 77 -1.74 4.07 38.22
N ARG A 78 -1.48 5.37 38.37
CA ARG A 78 -0.18 6.02 38.10
C ARG A 78 0.93 5.59 39.06
N THR A 79 0.61 4.94 40.17
CA THR A 79 1.61 4.39 41.10
C THR A 79 2.21 3.08 40.60
N LYS A 80 1.55 2.42 39.63
CA LYS A 80 2.00 1.17 39.03
C LYS A 80 2.66 1.43 37.68
N MET A 81 3.87 0.91 37.52
CA MET A 81 4.57 0.97 36.24
C MET A 81 4.28 -0.29 35.43
N ALA A 82 3.50 -0.15 34.37
CA ALA A 82 3.25 -1.20 33.40
C ALA A 82 3.00 -0.60 32.01
N CYS A 83 3.12 -1.44 30.99
CA CYS A 83 2.89 -1.07 29.60
C CYS A 83 1.91 -2.05 28.96
N PHE A 84 0.79 -1.53 28.48
CA PHE A 84 -0.28 -2.30 27.85
C PHE A 84 -0.42 -1.95 26.37
N ILE A 85 -0.94 -2.90 25.60
CA ILE A 85 -1.40 -2.65 24.24
C ILE A 85 -2.73 -1.90 24.31
N ALA A 86 -2.72 -0.64 23.87
CA ALA A 86 -3.89 0.22 23.81
C ALA A 86 -4.63 0.11 22.47
N GLY A 87 -3.94 -0.32 21.42
CA GLY A 87 -4.54 -0.47 20.10
C GLY A 87 -3.62 -1.21 19.15
N ILE A 88 -4.22 -1.92 18.21
CA ILE A 88 -3.52 -2.63 17.15
C ILE A 88 -4.02 -2.07 15.81
N ASN A 89 -3.11 -1.48 15.04
CA ASN A 89 -3.44 -0.93 13.73
C ASN A 89 -3.75 -2.10 12.77
N PRO A 90 -4.94 -2.16 12.14
CA PRO A 90 -5.31 -3.23 11.20
C PRO A 90 -4.34 -3.39 10.02
N LYS A 91 -3.71 -2.29 9.58
CA LYS A 91 -2.70 -2.27 8.51
C LYS A 91 -1.26 -2.43 9.03
N GLY A 92 -1.06 -2.55 10.34
CA GLY A 92 0.25 -2.66 10.95
C GLY A 92 0.73 -4.11 11.09
N MET A 93 2.03 -4.31 11.28
CA MET A 93 2.63 -5.65 11.33
C MET A 93 2.06 -6.52 12.45
N ALA A 94 1.70 -5.89 13.58
CA ALA A 94 1.08 -6.54 14.72
C ALA A 94 -0.34 -7.05 14.46
N SER A 95 -1.05 -6.58 13.42
CA SER A 95 -2.41 -7.09 13.12
C SER A 95 -2.40 -8.55 12.67
N SER A 96 -1.28 -9.01 12.12
CA SER A 96 -1.08 -10.41 11.74
C SER A 96 -0.82 -11.34 12.94
N THR A 97 -0.71 -10.79 14.16
CA THR A 97 -0.46 -11.56 15.38
C THR A 97 -1.70 -11.60 16.27
N PRO A 98 -1.87 -12.64 17.11
CA PRO A 98 -3.02 -12.77 18.01
C PRO A 98 -2.87 -11.92 19.30
N LEU A 99 -2.18 -10.77 19.18
CA LEU A 99 -2.14 -9.76 20.23
C LEU A 99 -3.54 -9.16 20.40
N GLU A 100 -3.89 -8.81 21.64
CA GLU A 100 -5.16 -8.20 21.99
C GLU A 100 -4.96 -6.88 22.73
N ILE A 101 -5.97 -6.02 22.65
CA ILE A 101 -6.01 -4.80 23.44
C ILE A 101 -6.14 -5.19 24.92
N GLY A 102 -5.29 -4.60 25.76
CA GLY A 102 -5.21 -4.94 27.18
C GLY A 102 -4.08 -5.92 27.53
N ASP A 103 -3.36 -6.46 26.55
CA ASP A 103 -2.18 -7.27 26.83
C ASP A 103 -1.07 -6.45 27.50
N GLU A 104 -0.56 -6.93 28.63
CA GLU A 104 0.60 -6.36 29.32
C GLU A 104 1.89 -6.89 28.69
N ILE A 105 2.75 -6.00 28.18
CA ILE A 105 4.04 -6.41 27.59
C ILE A 105 5.07 -6.51 28.71
N VAL A 106 5.56 -7.73 28.97
CA VAL A 106 6.48 -7.99 30.09
C VAL A 106 7.91 -8.26 29.66
N GLU A 107 8.15 -8.81 28.47
CA GLU A 107 9.50 -8.93 27.88
C GLU A 107 9.48 -8.80 26.37
N VAL A 108 10.61 -8.36 25.80
CA VAL A 108 10.90 -8.46 24.36
C VAL A 108 12.35 -8.86 24.15
N ASN A 109 12.60 -9.94 23.40
CA ASN A 109 13.95 -10.43 23.07
C ASN A 109 14.90 -10.57 24.29
N GLY A 110 14.38 -11.06 25.42
CA GLY A 110 15.15 -11.20 26.66
C GLY A 110 15.34 -9.92 27.47
N ILE A 111 14.77 -8.78 27.04
CA ILE A 111 14.76 -7.52 27.80
C ILE A 111 13.47 -7.45 28.61
N VAL A 112 13.59 -7.27 29.92
CA VAL A 112 12.45 -7.20 30.85
C VAL A 112 11.84 -5.79 30.84
N LEU A 113 10.56 -5.75 30.48
CA LEU A 113 9.71 -4.56 30.44
C LEU A 113 8.73 -4.48 31.61
N GLN A 114 8.54 -5.58 32.35
CA GLN A 114 7.76 -5.57 33.60
C GLN A 114 8.26 -4.46 34.54
N GLY A 115 7.35 -3.62 35.04
CA GLY A 115 7.72 -2.51 35.91
C GLY A 115 8.22 -1.26 35.15
N ARG A 116 8.16 -1.23 33.82
CA ARG A 116 8.49 -0.04 33.02
C ARG A 116 7.23 0.66 32.52
N SER A 117 7.30 1.99 32.43
CA SER A 117 6.22 2.79 31.84
C SER A 117 6.20 2.65 30.32
N HIS A 118 5.01 2.78 29.74
CA HIS A 118 4.80 2.92 28.29
C HIS A 118 5.65 4.02 27.62
N LEU A 119 6.17 5.01 28.36
CA LEU A 119 7.10 6.01 27.82
C LEU A 119 8.50 5.45 27.56
N ASN A 120 8.92 4.41 28.30
CA ASN A 120 10.24 3.81 28.14
C ASN A 120 10.26 2.73 27.05
N VAL A 121 9.15 2.00 26.89
CA VAL A 121 9.06 0.84 25.99
C VAL A 121 9.35 1.17 24.52
N PRO A 122 8.83 2.25 23.91
CA PRO A 122 9.13 2.61 22.53
C PRO A 122 10.63 2.77 22.26
N THR A 123 11.37 3.39 23.19
CA THR A 123 12.82 3.58 23.06
C THR A 123 13.56 2.24 23.10
N ILE A 124 13.12 1.32 23.96
CA ILE A 124 13.70 -0.02 24.06
C ILE A 124 13.41 -0.84 22.79
N LEU A 125 12.17 -0.81 22.28
CA LEU A 125 11.82 -1.49 21.03
C LEU A 125 12.64 -0.99 19.84
N LYS A 126 12.94 0.31 19.81
CA LYS A 126 13.79 0.93 18.79
C LYS A 126 15.27 0.55 18.93
N SER A 127 15.77 0.35 20.15
CA SER A 127 17.18 0.01 20.40
C SER A 127 17.51 -1.46 20.14
N ILE A 128 16.51 -2.35 20.12
CA ILE A 128 16.72 -3.75 19.76
C ILE A 128 17.22 -3.81 18.31
N ILE A 129 18.25 -4.61 18.06
CA ILE A 129 18.86 -4.82 16.73
C ILE A 129 18.27 -6.10 16.10
N GLY A 130 18.09 -6.10 14.78
CA GLY A 130 17.55 -7.25 14.02
C GLY A 130 16.07 -7.14 13.67
N THR A 131 15.55 -7.99 12.79
CA THR A 131 14.18 -7.87 12.27
C THR A 131 13.15 -8.64 13.08
N SER A 132 13.54 -9.56 13.97
CA SER A 132 12.60 -10.36 14.74
C SER A 132 12.42 -9.82 16.16
N LEU A 133 11.20 -9.44 16.52
CA LEU A 133 10.81 -9.03 17.87
C LEU A 133 9.89 -10.09 18.47
N LYS A 134 10.38 -10.80 19.49
CA LYS A 134 9.67 -11.82 20.23
C LYS A 134 9.13 -11.21 21.53
N PHE A 135 7.83 -10.94 21.53
CA PHE A 135 7.08 -10.39 22.64
C PHE A 135 6.62 -11.51 23.59
N VAL A 136 6.83 -11.28 24.88
CA VAL A 136 6.18 -12.02 25.95
C VAL A 136 5.13 -11.10 26.57
N ILE A 137 3.88 -11.54 26.57
CA ILE A 137 2.75 -10.77 27.08
C ILE A 137 1.98 -11.54 28.14
N ILE A 138 1.27 -10.80 29.00
CA ILE A 138 0.33 -11.33 29.98
C ILE A 138 -1.06 -10.81 29.67
N ARG A 139 -2.01 -11.74 29.51
CA ARG A 139 -3.43 -11.44 29.30
C ARG A 139 -4.23 -11.75 30.55
N ARG A 140 -5.03 -10.79 31.02
CA ARG A 140 -6.00 -10.92 32.13
C ARG A 140 -7.42 -10.68 31.61
N LYS A 141 -8.46 -11.13 32.32
CA LYS A 141 -9.86 -10.78 31.99
C LYS A 141 -10.53 -10.15 33.22
N PRO A 142 -11.15 -8.94 33.09
CA PRO A 142 -11.12 -8.04 31.93
C PRO A 142 -9.78 -7.28 31.81
N SER A 143 -9.13 -7.31 30.64
CA SER A 143 -7.80 -6.69 30.40
C SER A 143 -7.84 -5.18 30.13
N ALA A 144 -8.98 -4.65 29.68
CA ALA A 144 -9.09 -3.26 29.21
C ALA A 144 -9.23 -2.23 30.34
N ASP A 145 -9.65 -2.64 31.54
CA ASP A 145 -9.94 -1.74 32.67
C ASP A 145 -8.66 -1.15 33.32
N ASP A 146 -7.51 -1.78 33.09
CA ASP A 146 -6.22 -1.35 33.62
C ASP A 146 -5.55 -0.28 32.75
N LEU A 147 -6.09 0.03 31.57
CA LEU A 147 -5.51 1.04 30.68
C LEU A 147 -5.77 2.46 31.18
N ALA A 148 -4.73 3.29 31.18
CA ALA A 148 -4.86 4.73 31.49
C ALA A 148 -5.67 5.52 30.45
N VAL A 149 -5.89 4.94 29.27
CA VAL A 149 -6.58 5.55 28.14
C VAL A 149 -7.61 4.59 27.58
N LYS A 150 -8.62 5.12 26.89
CA LYS A 150 -9.54 4.26 26.13
C LYS A 150 -8.76 3.55 25.00
N PRO A 151 -9.15 2.31 24.66
CA PRO A 151 -8.63 1.63 23.48
C PRO A 151 -8.60 2.55 22.26
N VAL A 152 -7.45 2.58 21.59
CA VAL A 152 -7.24 3.38 20.39
C VAL A 152 -7.90 2.67 19.22
N THR A 153 -8.92 3.31 18.65
CA THR A 153 -9.62 2.85 17.44
C THR A 153 -9.21 3.63 16.19
N GLN A 154 -8.49 4.74 16.36
CA GLN A 154 -7.98 5.58 15.29
C GLN A 154 -6.46 5.51 15.28
N PHE A 155 -5.89 4.97 14.20
CA PHE A 155 -4.45 4.90 14.01
C PHE A 155 -4.03 5.91 12.95
N PRO A 156 -2.90 6.62 13.12
CA PRO A 156 -2.30 7.37 12.04
C PRO A 156 -2.07 6.43 10.85
N LEU A 157 -2.51 6.84 9.66
CA LEU A 157 -2.20 6.15 8.42
C LEU A 157 -0.68 6.07 8.30
N CYS A 158 -0.17 4.88 8.03
CA CYS A 158 1.25 4.69 7.91
C CYS A 158 1.75 5.02 6.51
N LEU A 159 2.52 6.10 6.45
CA LEU A 159 3.83 6.41 5.84
C LEU A 159 4.57 5.40 4.95
N ASP A 160 3.99 4.26 4.59
CA ASP A 160 4.49 3.44 3.47
C ASP A 160 3.85 3.87 2.15
N GLU A 161 2.84 4.76 2.17
CA GLU A 161 2.21 5.33 0.98
C GLU A 161 3.05 6.45 0.34
N ASP A 162 4.02 6.99 1.07
CA ASP A 162 4.76 8.19 0.67
C ASP A 162 5.89 7.92 -0.34
N GLU A 163 6.50 6.73 -0.38
CA GLU A 163 7.55 6.43 -1.38
C GLU A 163 7.02 6.49 -2.83
N ASP A 164 5.77 6.10 -3.07
CA ASP A 164 5.14 6.18 -4.40
C ASP A 164 4.63 7.59 -4.75
N VAL A 165 4.22 8.39 -3.75
CA VAL A 165 3.75 9.78 -3.98
C VAL A 165 4.93 10.68 -4.38
N PHE A 166 6.10 10.48 -3.77
CA PHE A 166 7.29 11.29 -4.07
C PHE A 166 8.01 10.88 -5.36
N ALA A 167 7.71 9.70 -5.93
CA ALA A 167 8.37 9.19 -7.15
C ALA A 167 8.16 10.08 -8.39
N HIS A 168 7.10 10.90 -8.40
CA HIS A 168 6.82 11.86 -9.47
C HIS A 168 7.70 13.12 -9.40
N TYR A 169 8.35 13.38 -8.27
CA TYR A 169 9.25 14.52 -8.09
C TYR A 169 10.68 14.12 -8.43
N THR A 170 11.38 14.98 -9.17
CA THR A 170 12.78 14.77 -9.55
C THR A 170 13.72 15.25 -8.45
N ASN A 171 14.89 14.62 -8.34
CA ASN A 171 15.95 15.00 -7.39
C ASN A 171 15.50 15.07 -5.92
N VAL A 172 14.64 14.14 -5.50
CA VAL A 172 14.22 14.04 -4.11
C VAL A 172 15.41 13.60 -3.26
N ARG A 173 15.69 14.35 -2.19
CA ARG A 173 16.71 13.98 -1.19
C ARG A 173 16.20 14.20 0.22
N MET A 174 16.80 13.46 1.15
CA MET A 174 16.57 13.60 2.58
C MET A 174 17.69 14.46 3.18
N VAL A 175 17.33 15.48 3.94
CA VAL A 175 18.27 16.34 4.66
C VAL A 175 17.94 16.28 6.15
N GLN A 176 18.92 15.92 6.98
CA GLN A 176 18.75 15.89 8.43
C GLN A 176 19.40 17.14 9.03
N ILE A 177 18.63 17.90 9.80
CA ILE A 177 19.05 19.19 10.35
C ILE A 177 18.74 19.19 11.83
N LYS A 178 19.75 19.46 12.65
CA LYS A 178 19.52 19.70 14.07
C LYS A 178 18.98 21.11 14.26
N LYS A 179 17.74 21.22 14.73
CA LYS A 179 17.11 22.51 15.01
C LYS A 179 17.83 23.21 16.17
N GLY A 180 18.31 24.42 15.93
CA GLY A 180 18.96 25.26 16.92
C GLY A 180 17.96 26.13 17.70
N ASN A 181 18.47 26.94 18.62
CA ASN A 181 17.64 27.85 19.42
C ASN A 181 16.94 28.93 18.58
N SER A 182 17.49 29.27 17.41
CA SER A 182 16.91 30.18 16.40
C SER A 182 16.05 29.46 15.35
N GLY A 183 15.80 28.15 15.52
CA GLY A 183 15.07 27.33 14.54
C GLY A 183 15.98 26.68 13.50
N LEU A 184 15.45 26.47 12.29
CA LEU A 184 16.19 25.86 11.18
C LEU A 184 16.97 26.89 10.35
N GLY A 185 16.54 28.15 10.34
CA GLY A 185 17.13 29.21 9.51
C GLY A 185 16.61 29.26 8.07
N ILE A 186 15.39 28.76 7.82
CA ILE A 186 14.70 28.85 6.53
C ILE A 186 13.47 29.75 6.63
N MET A 187 13.18 30.47 5.56
CA MET A 187 11.85 31.04 5.31
C MET A 187 11.13 30.19 4.28
N ILE A 188 9.84 29.95 4.51
CA ILE A 188 8.99 29.17 3.61
C ILE A 188 7.87 30.03 3.03
N ILE A 189 7.43 29.68 1.82
CA ILE A 189 6.28 30.28 1.15
C ILE A 189 5.40 29.17 0.57
N GLU A 190 4.10 29.43 0.47
CA GLU A 190 3.21 28.63 -0.36
C GLU A 190 3.20 29.20 -1.77
N GLY A 191 3.49 28.38 -2.77
CA GLY A 191 3.65 28.82 -4.15
C GLY A 191 3.24 27.75 -5.16
N LYS A 192 3.27 28.12 -6.45
CA LYS A 192 3.00 27.23 -7.57
C LYS A 192 4.21 27.21 -8.52
N HIS A 193 4.68 26.02 -8.85
CA HIS A 193 5.76 25.77 -9.79
C HIS A 193 5.26 24.99 -11.01
N ALA A 194 5.84 25.23 -12.19
CA ALA A 194 5.37 24.63 -13.44
C ALA A 194 5.54 23.10 -13.46
N GLU A 195 6.64 22.58 -12.93
CA GLU A 195 6.96 21.14 -12.94
C GLU A 195 6.41 20.36 -11.74
N VAL A 196 6.48 20.93 -10.54
CA VAL A 196 6.15 20.23 -9.28
C VAL A 196 4.82 20.66 -8.68
N GLY A 197 4.08 21.57 -9.34
CA GLY A 197 2.76 21.98 -8.90
C GLY A 197 2.76 22.95 -7.71
N GLN A 198 1.67 22.95 -6.95
CA GLN A 198 1.50 23.80 -5.77
C GLN A 198 2.09 23.13 -4.51
N GLY A 199 2.76 23.90 -3.68
CA GLY A 199 3.13 23.50 -2.32
C GLY A 199 4.10 24.46 -1.64
N ILE A 200 4.92 23.93 -0.75
CA ILE A 200 5.73 24.73 0.19
C ILE A 200 7.18 24.80 -0.29
N PHE A 201 7.66 26.01 -0.55
CA PHE A 201 8.99 26.29 -1.09
C PHE A 201 9.84 27.07 -0.10
N ILE A 202 11.15 26.87 -0.16
CA ILE A 202 12.12 27.66 0.59
C ILE A 202 12.33 28.97 -0.15
N SER A 203 11.92 30.08 0.46
CA SER A 203 12.05 31.43 -0.13
C SER A 203 13.37 32.09 0.22
N ASP A 204 13.91 31.79 1.39
CA ASP A 204 15.15 32.38 1.89
C ASP A 204 15.84 31.44 2.88
N ILE A 205 17.16 31.53 2.95
CA ILE A 205 18.00 30.77 3.88
C ILE A 205 18.95 31.75 4.56
N GLN A 206 18.93 31.74 5.88
CA GLN A 206 19.83 32.58 6.67
C GLN A 206 21.27 32.05 6.55
N GLU A 207 22.20 32.92 6.15
CA GLU A 207 23.63 32.59 6.01
C GLU A 207 24.23 32.13 7.35
N GLY A 208 24.99 31.03 7.33
CA GLY A 208 25.59 30.41 8.52
C GLY A 208 24.59 29.65 9.41
N SER A 209 23.33 29.49 8.98
CA SER A 209 22.34 28.70 9.72
C SER A 209 22.55 27.19 9.59
N MET A 210 21.83 26.43 10.41
CA MET A 210 21.85 24.95 10.32
C MET A 210 21.30 24.47 8.98
N ALA A 211 20.38 25.21 8.35
CA ALA A 211 19.86 24.91 7.03
C ALA A 211 20.87 25.16 5.91
N ASP A 212 21.60 26.28 6.00
CA ASP A 212 22.67 26.63 5.07
C ASP A 212 23.79 25.57 5.10
N MET A 213 24.27 25.25 6.30
CA MET A 213 25.29 24.20 6.50
C MET A 213 24.83 22.80 6.08
N ALA A 214 23.52 22.54 6.07
CA ALA A 214 22.95 21.27 5.63
C ALA A 214 22.76 21.18 4.11
N GLY A 215 23.08 22.24 3.36
CA GLY A 215 23.01 22.26 1.90
C GLY A 215 21.57 22.32 1.36
N LEU A 216 20.69 23.04 2.07
CA LEU A 216 19.41 23.47 1.51
C LEU A 216 19.64 24.63 0.54
N HIS A 217 18.82 24.72 -0.50
CA HIS A 217 18.87 25.81 -1.46
C HIS A 217 17.53 26.53 -1.58
N ILE A 218 17.59 27.82 -1.88
CA ILE A 218 16.40 28.64 -2.19
C ILE A 218 15.72 28.07 -3.45
N GLY A 219 14.39 28.00 -3.42
CA GLY A 219 13.56 27.45 -4.50
C GLY A 219 13.31 25.94 -4.41
N GLU A 220 13.88 25.24 -3.43
CA GLU A 220 13.56 23.83 -3.19
C GLU A 220 12.19 23.68 -2.53
N MET A 221 11.47 22.63 -2.91
CA MET A 221 10.15 22.32 -2.38
C MET A 221 10.27 21.30 -1.25
N ILE A 222 9.64 21.60 -0.10
CA ILE A 222 9.59 20.71 1.04
C ILE A 222 8.40 19.77 0.86
N LEU A 223 8.72 18.49 0.64
CA LEU A 223 7.75 17.43 0.41
C LEU A 223 7.24 16.83 1.72
N ALA A 224 8.10 16.73 2.73
CA ALA A 224 7.74 16.24 4.06
C ALA A 224 8.67 16.79 5.15
N VAL A 225 8.14 16.90 6.36
CA VAL A 225 8.89 17.23 7.57
C VAL A 225 8.76 16.08 8.55
N ASN A 226 9.88 15.46 8.88
CA ASN A 226 10.00 14.18 9.56
C ASN A 226 9.23 13.07 8.86
N LYS A 227 7.98 12.92 9.29
CA LYS A 227 7.06 11.87 8.90
C LYS A 227 5.75 12.44 8.38
N ASP A 228 5.58 13.76 8.41
CA ASP A 228 4.34 14.40 7.98
C ASP A 228 4.55 14.99 6.58
N SER A 229 3.77 14.51 5.62
CA SER A 229 3.76 15.03 4.24
C SER A 229 3.24 16.47 4.21
N LEU A 230 3.87 17.30 3.40
CA LEU A 230 3.47 18.69 3.13
C LEU A 230 2.82 18.85 1.75
N ILE A 231 2.61 17.76 1.01
CA ILE A 231 1.93 17.81 -0.29
C ILE A 231 0.47 18.23 -0.08
N GLY A 232 0.05 19.30 -0.75
CA GLY A 232 -1.29 19.86 -0.63
C GLY A 232 -1.57 20.57 0.71
N CYS A 233 -0.56 20.74 1.57
CA CYS A 233 -0.69 21.50 2.80
C CYS A 233 -0.60 23.01 2.55
N SER A 234 -1.34 23.77 3.36
CA SER A 234 -1.24 25.24 3.39
C SER A 234 0.03 25.71 4.11
N TYR A 235 0.42 26.96 3.85
CA TYR A 235 1.51 27.65 4.56
C TYR A 235 1.40 27.51 6.09
N GLU A 236 0.21 27.73 6.65
CA GLU A 236 -0.05 27.72 8.09
C GLU A 236 0.25 26.35 8.72
N THR A 237 -0.15 25.29 8.02
CA THR A 237 0.06 23.90 8.43
C THR A 237 1.55 23.58 8.43
N ALA A 238 2.23 23.90 7.33
CA ALA A 238 3.67 23.67 7.18
C ALA A 238 4.51 24.46 8.20
N ALA A 239 4.18 25.72 8.42
CA ALA A 239 4.84 26.58 9.41
C ALA A 239 4.64 26.03 10.83
N SER A 240 3.43 25.57 11.17
CA SER A 240 3.14 24.96 12.47
C SER A 240 3.95 23.68 12.69
N LEU A 241 4.12 22.87 11.65
CA LEU A 241 4.80 21.59 11.71
C LEU A 241 6.32 21.76 11.87
N LEU A 242 6.92 22.68 11.12
CA LEU A 242 8.33 23.08 11.29
C LEU A 242 8.58 23.71 12.67
N LYS A 243 7.66 24.54 13.16
CA LYS A 243 7.77 25.16 14.50
C LYS A 243 7.64 24.14 15.64
N LYS A 244 6.75 23.16 15.52
CA LYS A 244 6.52 22.11 16.53
C LYS A 244 7.60 21.02 16.53
N SER A 245 8.30 20.82 15.42
CA SER A 245 9.40 19.85 15.34
C SER A 245 10.58 20.28 16.22
N ASP A 246 11.15 19.36 17.00
CA ASP A 246 12.28 19.64 17.90
C ASP A 246 13.40 18.61 17.71
N GLY A 247 14.64 18.99 18.06
CA GLY A 247 15.81 18.12 17.93
C GLY A 247 16.27 17.94 16.49
N VAL A 248 16.46 16.70 16.03
CA VAL A 248 16.84 16.41 14.65
C VAL A 248 15.59 16.34 13.79
N VAL A 249 15.48 17.29 12.85
CA VAL A 249 14.39 17.40 11.88
C VAL A 249 14.86 16.80 10.56
N VAL A 250 14.07 15.88 10.01
CA VAL A 250 14.37 15.21 8.74
C VAL A 250 13.48 15.81 7.65
N LEU A 251 14.04 16.55 6.70
CA LEU A 251 13.29 17.12 5.59
C LEU A 251 13.40 16.24 4.35
N LYS A 252 12.27 15.89 3.72
CA LYS A 252 12.25 15.35 2.35
C LYS A 252 12.01 16.51 1.42
N ILE A 253 12.94 16.78 0.51
CA ILE A 253 12.90 17.94 -0.38
C ILE A 253 13.13 17.50 -1.82
N CYS A 254 12.55 18.22 -2.78
CA CYS A 254 12.91 18.09 -4.19
C CYS A 254 13.46 19.40 -4.73
N ASN A 255 14.36 19.29 -5.71
CA ASN A 255 14.91 20.44 -6.40
C ASN A 255 14.37 20.49 -7.84
N PRO A 256 13.36 21.33 -8.10
CA PRO A 256 12.77 21.45 -9.43
C PRO A 256 13.69 22.15 -10.44
N ASN A 257 14.76 22.82 -10.00
CA ASN A 257 15.66 23.59 -10.87
C ASN A 257 16.95 22.83 -11.24
N LYS A 258 17.17 21.63 -10.70
CA LYS A 258 18.35 20.82 -11.00
C LYS A 258 18.04 19.88 -12.16
N THR A 259 18.62 20.12 -13.33
CA THR A 259 18.55 19.16 -14.45
C THR A 259 19.20 17.84 -14.00
N LYS A 260 18.70 16.69 -14.48
CA LYS A 260 19.22 15.36 -14.14
C LYS A 260 20.66 15.19 -14.62
N GLU A 261 21.63 15.69 -13.86
CA GLU A 261 23.03 15.38 -14.10
C GLU A 261 23.25 13.90 -13.82
N THR A 262 23.59 13.18 -14.88
CA THR A 262 23.88 11.75 -14.85
C THR A 262 25.23 11.58 -14.17
N SER A 263 25.23 11.11 -12.92
CA SER A 263 26.45 10.66 -12.25
C SER A 263 27.00 9.44 -12.97
N THR A 264 27.85 9.66 -13.97
CA THR A 264 28.71 8.63 -14.57
C THR A 264 29.76 8.22 -13.55
N ASN A 265 29.50 7.14 -12.81
CA ASN A 265 30.56 6.38 -12.16
C ASN A 265 30.96 5.21 -13.07
N SER A 266 32.14 5.37 -13.63
CA SER A 266 32.92 4.43 -14.41
C SER A 266 33.12 3.10 -13.68
N ILE A 267 32.68 2.00 -14.31
CA ILE A 267 33.26 0.68 -14.10
C ILE A 267 33.67 0.11 -15.45
N THR A 268 34.98 -0.04 -15.58
CA THR A 268 35.75 -0.69 -16.61
C THR A 268 35.39 -2.18 -16.70
N SER A 269 35.06 -2.72 -17.87
CA SER A 269 35.38 -4.11 -18.23
C SER A 269 35.39 -4.35 -19.73
N THR A 270 36.57 -4.70 -20.20
CA THR A 270 37.01 -5.21 -21.50
C THR A 270 36.28 -6.49 -21.93
N SER A 271 35.88 -6.60 -23.20
CA SER A 271 35.85 -7.86 -23.98
C SER A 271 35.71 -7.52 -25.47
N ILE A 272 36.82 -7.55 -26.21
CA ILE A 272 37.25 -8.64 -27.10
C ILE A 272 36.28 -8.87 -28.28
N THR A 273 36.72 -8.30 -29.39
CA THR A 273 36.37 -8.53 -30.79
C THR A 273 36.52 -10.00 -31.21
N VAL A 274 35.50 -10.57 -31.83
CA VAL A 274 35.66 -11.58 -32.90
C VAL A 274 34.68 -11.27 -34.03
N LYS A 275 35.25 -11.00 -35.22
CA LYS A 275 34.58 -10.87 -36.51
C LYS A 275 34.36 -12.25 -37.15
N GLY A 276 33.35 -12.35 -38.01
CA GLY A 276 33.23 -13.35 -39.09
C GLY A 276 31.80 -13.38 -39.63
N SER A 277 31.46 -12.53 -40.62
CA SER A 277 31.27 -12.87 -42.06
C SER A 277 30.11 -13.85 -42.27
N SER A 278 28.91 -13.39 -42.68
CA SER A 278 28.48 -12.93 -44.01
C SER A 278 28.20 -14.05 -45.01
N ASP A 279 27.03 -13.89 -45.65
CA ASP A 279 26.61 -14.39 -46.97
C ASP A 279 26.19 -15.85 -47.08
N ALA A 280 25.17 -16.26 -47.84
CA ALA A 280 24.02 -15.64 -48.52
C ALA A 280 23.17 -16.82 -49.06
N LYS A 281 21.88 -16.60 -49.33
CA LYS A 281 21.02 -17.11 -50.46
C LYS A 281 21.21 -18.56 -50.97
N ALA A 282 20.21 -19.33 -51.40
CA ALA A 282 18.77 -19.17 -51.64
C ALA A 282 18.21 -20.52 -52.18
N CYS A 283 16.88 -20.67 -52.15
CA CYS A 283 16.01 -21.37 -53.14
C CYS A 283 16.19 -22.89 -53.37
N SER A 284 15.28 -23.75 -52.89
CA SER A 284 13.93 -24.10 -53.42
C SER A 284 13.94 -25.25 -54.43
N ALA A 285 13.24 -26.35 -54.12
CA ALA A 285 12.33 -27.09 -55.03
C ALA A 285 11.92 -28.44 -54.41
N SER A 286 10.61 -28.66 -54.28
CA SER A 286 9.94 -29.99 -54.29
C SER A 286 9.66 -30.37 -55.77
N PRO A 287 9.06 -31.51 -56.19
CA PRO A 287 8.36 -32.59 -55.44
C PRO A 287 8.64 -34.03 -55.96
N ASP A 288 8.08 -35.09 -55.31
CA ASP A 288 7.26 -36.13 -55.96
C ASP A 288 6.87 -37.34 -55.06
N LYS A 289 5.86 -38.09 -55.54
CA LYS A 289 4.83 -38.91 -54.86
C LYS A 289 5.04 -40.44 -54.93
N ALA A 290 4.23 -41.13 -54.11
CA ALA A 290 3.69 -42.52 -54.19
C ALA A 290 4.48 -43.61 -53.41
N THR A 291 3.90 -44.60 -52.70
CA THR A 291 2.61 -45.33 -52.83
C THR A 291 2.21 -46.03 -51.49
N GLN A 292 0.98 -46.58 -51.46
CA GLN A 292 0.06 -46.96 -50.37
C GLN A 292 0.22 -48.35 -49.68
N SER A 293 -0.43 -48.51 -48.51
CA SER A 293 -1.13 -49.74 -47.99
C SER A 293 -1.68 -49.46 -46.56
N SER A 294 -2.71 -50.08 -45.96
CA SER A 294 -4.15 -50.26 -46.28
C SER A 294 -4.92 -50.73 -44.99
N ARG A 295 -5.92 -49.95 -44.49
CA ARG A 295 -7.11 -50.26 -43.61
C ARG A 295 -6.97 -50.85 -42.17
N PRO A 296 -7.99 -50.76 -41.24
CA PRO A 296 -9.19 -49.89 -41.14
C PRO A 296 -9.51 -49.22 -39.75
N VAL A 297 -10.13 -48.04 -39.83
CA VAL A 297 -11.09 -47.26 -38.98
C VAL A 297 -11.30 -47.56 -37.47
N THR A 298 -11.01 -46.53 -36.65
CA THR A 298 -11.78 -46.10 -35.46
C THR A 298 -12.15 -44.61 -35.58
N PRO A 299 -13.22 -44.11 -34.91
CA PRO A 299 -13.81 -42.81 -35.21
C PRO A 299 -12.90 -41.65 -34.79
N MET A 300 -12.63 -40.71 -35.70
CA MET A 300 -12.00 -39.44 -35.36
C MET A 300 -12.91 -38.60 -34.46
N PRO A 301 -12.41 -38.03 -33.35
CA PRO A 301 -13.06 -36.87 -32.74
C PRO A 301 -13.00 -35.72 -33.75
N LYS A 302 -14.15 -35.06 -33.98
CA LYS A 302 -14.24 -33.86 -34.82
C LYS A 302 -13.18 -32.86 -34.35
N LYS A 303 -12.29 -32.43 -35.25
CA LYS A 303 -11.43 -31.26 -35.02
C LYS A 303 -12.35 -30.08 -34.72
N SER A 304 -12.27 -29.57 -33.49
CA SER A 304 -12.75 -28.23 -33.17
C SER A 304 -12.12 -27.25 -34.19
N PRO A 305 -12.88 -26.28 -34.72
CA PRO A 305 -12.37 -25.39 -35.77
C PRO A 305 -11.13 -24.67 -35.24
N ALA A 306 -10.03 -24.75 -36.00
CA ALA A 306 -8.84 -23.97 -35.75
C ALA A 306 -9.25 -22.49 -35.85
N LYS A 307 -9.23 -21.78 -34.72
CA LYS A 307 -9.47 -20.35 -34.66
C LYS A 307 -8.45 -19.69 -35.60
N GLU A 308 -8.92 -19.00 -36.64
CA GLU A 308 -8.07 -18.24 -37.55
C GLU A 308 -7.16 -17.33 -36.70
N VAL A 309 -5.86 -17.31 -36.99
CA VAL A 309 -4.91 -16.44 -36.29
C VAL A 309 -5.14 -15.02 -36.80
N VAL A 310 -6.13 -14.35 -36.22
CA VAL A 310 -6.41 -12.94 -36.48
C VAL A 310 -5.24 -12.11 -35.94
N ASP A 311 -4.71 -11.22 -36.77
CA ASP A 311 -3.66 -10.28 -36.40
C ASP A 311 -4.12 -9.43 -35.19
N PRO A 312 -3.46 -9.52 -34.02
CA PRO A 312 -3.90 -8.84 -32.80
C PRO A 312 -3.92 -7.31 -32.95
N SER A 313 -3.11 -6.73 -33.85
CA SER A 313 -3.10 -5.28 -34.10
C SER A 313 -4.38 -4.77 -34.76
N LYS A 314 -5.14 -5.64 -35.46
CA LYS A 314 -6.39 -5.29 -36.16
C LYS A 314 -7.62 -6.04 -35.66
N ALA A 315 -7.45 -6.95 -34.71
CA ALA A 315 -8.54 -7.75 -34.16
C ALA A 315 -9.64 -6.85 -33.55
N LEU A 316 -10.89 -7.13 -33.93
CA LEU A 316 -12.08 -6.53 -33.31
C LEU A 316 -12.55 -7.43 -32.16
N ILE A 317 -13.01 -6.82 -31.07
CA ILE A 317 -13.50 -7.55 -29.90
C ILE A 317 -14.86 -8.17 -30.21
N VAL A 318 -14.90 -9.50 -30.21
CA VAL A 318 -16.12 -10.30 -30.44
C VAL A 318 -16.82 -10.57 -29.09
N PRO A 319 -18.13 -10.34 -28.98
CA PRO A 319 -18.86 -10.66 -27.76
C PRO A 319 -18.86 -12.16 -27.41
N ASN A 320 -18.89 -12.44 -26.11
CA ASN A 320 -18.78 -13.74 -25.44
C ASN A 320 -17.55 -14.57 -25.83
N GLU A 321 -16.53 -13.95 -26.42
CA GLU A 321 -15.27 -14.62 -26.75
C GLU A 321 -14.07 -13.83 -26.21
N ASN A 322 -13.03 -14.56 -25.77
CA ASN A 322 -11.74 -13.96 -25.48
C ASN A 322 -11.10 -13.51 -26.79
N THR A 323 -10.88 -12.20 -26.92
CA THR A 323 -10.21 -11.57 -28.05
C THR A 323 -8.90 -10.95 -27.56
N THR A 324 -7.78 -11.32 -28.19
CA THR A 324 -6.49 -10.67 -27.92
C THR A 324 -6.27 -9.52 -28.90
N ILE A 325 -6.05 -8.33 -28.35
CA ILE A 325 -5.74 -7.11 -29.11
C ILE A 325 -4.35 -6.59 -28.75
N GLU A 326 -3.70 -5.95 -29.70
CA GLU A 326 -2.45 -5.22 -29.50
C GLU A 326 -2.69 -3.74 -29.82
N ILE A 327 -2.33 -2.86 -28.89
CA ILE A 327 -2.48 -1.40 -29.01
C ILE A 327 -1.10 -0.76 -28.96
N ASP A 328 -0.77 0.06 -29.96
CA ASP A 328 0.48 0.83 -29.99
C ASP A 328 0.41 2.01 -29.02
N THR A 329 1.09 1.86 -27.89
CA THR A 329 1.10 2.83 -26.79
C THR A 329 2.25 3.82 -26.87
N ASN A 330 3.30 3.58 -27.67
CA ASN A 330 4.44 4.49 -27.84
C ASN A 330 5.02 5.01 -26.50
N ASN A 331 5.14 4.13 -25.49
CA ASN A 331 5.60 4.45 -24.13
C ASN A 331 4.73 5.49 -23.38
N LYS A 332 3.46 5.61 -23.75
CA LYS A 332 2.46 6.42 -23.04
C LYS A 332 1.45 5.51 -22.34
N PRO A 333 0.84 5.96 -21.24
CA PRO A 333 -0.16 5.16 -20.53
C PRO A 333 -1.37 4.90 -21.43
N LEU A 334 -1.96 3.70 -21.32
CA LEU A 334 -3.10 3.31 -22.16
C LEU A 334 -4.29 4.26 -21.99
N GLY A 335 -4.51 4.76 -20.78
CA GLY A 335 -5.61 5.67 -20.46
C GLY A 335 -6.94 4.96 -20.21
N VAL A 336 -6.91 3.79 -19.57
CA VAL A 336 -8.10 3.09 -19.06
C VAL A 336 -8.07 3.06 -17.55
N VAL A 337 -9.24 3.01 -16.94
CA VAL A 337 -9.40 2.70 -15.52
C VAL A 337 -10.15 1.38 -15.42
N ALA A 338 -9.50 0.41 -14.79
CA ALA A 338 -10.09 -0.88 -14.49
C ALA A 338 -10.00 -1.18 -13.00
N VAL A 339 -10.97 -1.93 -12.50
CA VAL A 339 -11.03 -2.36 -11.10
C VAL A 339 -11.00 -3.88 -11.06
N GLY A 340 -10.18 -4.42 -10.17
CA GLY A 340 -10.18 -5.84 -9.83
C GLY A 340 -11.23 -6.12 -8.77
N SER A 341 -11.90 -7.26 -8.85
CA SER A 341 -12.88 -7.67 -7.84
C SER A 341 -12.19 -7.91 -6.48
N GLU A 342 -12.39 -7.01 -5.51
CA GLU A 342 -11.96 -7.21 -4.10
C GLU A 342 -12.81 -8.25 -3.36
N LEU A 343 -13.94 -8.65 -3.93
CA LEU A 343 -14.71 -9.79 -3.42
C LEU A 343 -14.01 -11.05 -3.90
N ASN A 344 -13.48 -11.82 -2.95
CA ASN A 344 -12.77 -13.12 -3.08
C ASN A 344 -13.52 -14.23 -3.84
N ILE A 345 -14.17 -13.91 -4.96
CA ILE A 345 -15.09 -14.80 -5.64
C ILE A 345 -14.80 -14.83 -7.16
N HIS A 346 -14.37 -13.73 -7.81
CA HIS A 346 -14.13 -13.74 -9.26
C HIS A 346 -12.96 -12.86 -9.72
N THR A 347 -12.37 -13.26 -10.84
CA THR A 347 -10.93 -13.20 -11.06
C THR A 347 -10.52 -12.37 -12.28
N ASP A 348 -11.38 -11.46 -12.74
CA ASP A 348 -11.17 -10.65 -13.93
C ASP A 348 -11.25 -9.17 -13.58
N ALA A 349 -10.43 -8.34 -14.25
CA ALA A 349 -10.47 -6.89 -14.11
C ALA A 349 -11.54 -6.31 -15.03
N VAL A 350 -12.37 -5.38 -14.54
CA VAL A 350 -13.44 -4.76 -15.36
C VAL A 350 -13.07 -3.32 -15.66
N ILE A 351 -13.13 -2.93 -16.94
CA ILE A 351 -12.97 -1.53 -17.34
C ILE A 351 -14.18 -0.75 -16.85
N ILE A 352 -13.94 0.26 -16.02
CA ILE A 352 -14.99 1.14 -15.50
C ILE A 352 -14.98 2.51 -16.17
N ASP A 353 -13.86 2.90 -16.77
CA ASP A 353 -13.74 4.16 -17.49
C ASP A 353 -12.63 4.14 -18.53
N ILE A 354 -12.78 4.99 -19.54
CA ILE A 354 -11.78 5.24 -20.58
C ILE A 354 -11.51 6.74 -20.63
N LEU A 355 -10.26 7.13 -20.38
CA LEU A 355 -9.88 8.54 -20.32
C LEU A 355 -10.05 9.23 -21.69
N PRO A 356 -10.67 10.43 -21.73
CA PRO A 356 -10.66 11.28 -22.91
C PRO A 356 -9.21 11.52 -23.37
N ASP A 357 -8.99 11.52 -24.68
CA ASP A 357 -7.66 11.70 -25.32
C ASP A 357 -6.59 10.63 -25.03
N GLY A 358 -6.92 9.63 -24.19
CA GLY A 358 -6.10 8.47 -23.94
C GLY A 358 -5.91 7.59 -25.18
N ILE A 359 -4.91 6.71 -25.15
CA ILE A 359 -4.59 5.83 -26.28
C ILE A 359 -5.73 4.84 -26.53
N ALA A 360 -6.30 4.26 -25.48
CA ALA A 360 -7.48 3.41 -25.57
C ALA A 360 -8.68 4.13 -26.19
N SER A 361 -8.88 5.40 -25.85
CA SER A 361 -9.94 6.23 -26.42
C SER A 361 -9.73 6.46 -27.92
N LYS A 362 -8.48 6.66 -28.36
CA LYS A 362 -8.11 6.81 -29.77
C LYS A 362 -8.22 5.51 -30.57
N ASP A 363 -7.90 4.37 -29.95
CA ASP A 363 -8.01 3.03 -30.53
C ASP A 363 -9.48 2.59 -30.71
N LYS A 364 -10.40 3.06 -29.84
CA LYS A 364 -11.87 2.88 -29.90
C LYS A 364 -12.38 1.44 -29.83
N ARG A 365 -11.51 0.42 -29.74
CA ARG A 365 -11.97 -0.98 -29.65
C ARG A 365 -12.50 -1.31 -28.26
N LEU A 366 -11.86 -0.80 -27.21
CA LEU A 366 -12.23 -1.04 -25.81
C LEU A 366 -13.52 -0.30 -25.44
N GLN A 367 -14.35 -0.94 -24.61
CA GLN A 367 -15.59 -0.41 -24.07
C GLN A 367 -15.62 -0.54 -22.54
N ILE A 368 -16.45 0.30 -21.90
CA ILE A 368 -16.73 0.18 -20.47
C ILE A 368 -17.45 -1.16 -20.24
N PHE A 369 -17.15 -1.82 -19.12
CA PHE A 369 -17.55 -3.17 -18.73
C PHE A 369 -16.88 -4.32 -19.51
N ASP A 370 -15.93 -4.02 -20.41
CA ASP A 370 -15.05 -5.04 -20.94
C ASP A 370 -14.20 -5.64 -19.82
N GLN A 371 -14.03 -6.96 -19.85
CA GLN A 371 -13.22 -7.67 -18.87
C GLN A 371 -11.81 -7.90 -19.42
N ILE A 372 -10.81 -7.44 -18.69
CA ILE A 372 -9.40 -7.68 -18.97
C ILE A 372 -8.99 -8.96 -18.25
N THR A 373 -8.55 -9.93 -19.04
CA THR A 373 -8.19 -11.28 -18.58
C THR A 373 -6.67 -11.48 -18.55
N GLU A 374 -5.95 -10.76 -19.40
CA GLU A 374 -4.51 -10.84 -19.54
C GLU A 374 -3.94 -9.50 -20.03
N ILE A 375 -2.81 -9.09 -19.46
CA ILE A 375 -2.05 -7.90 -19.87
C ILE A 375 -0.59 -8.29 -20.10
N ASN A 376 -0.08 -8.15 -21.31
CA ASN A 376 1.30 -8.43 -21.70
C ASN A 376 1.80 -9.82 -21.29
N GLY A 377 0.95 -10.86 -21.40
CA GLY A 377 1.29 -12.22 -20.98
C GLY A 377 0.96 -12.53 -19.51
N ASN A 378 0.65 -11.51 -18.69
CA ASN A 378 0.31 -11.69 -17.29
C ASN A 378 -1.21 -11.90 -17.16
N LYS A 379 -1.60 -13.11 -16.76
CA LYS A 379 -3.00 -13.42 -16.47
C LYS A 379 -3.44 -12.68 -15.22
N ILE A 380 -4.58 -12.01 -15.31
CA ILE A 380 -5.27 -11.45 -14.16
C ILE A 380 -5.97 -12.63 -13.48
N ASN A 381 -5.42 -13.08 -12.35
CA ASN A 381 -5.94 -14.19 -11.55
C ASN A 381 -6.23 -13.73 -10.11
N GLN A 382 -6.60 -14.66 -9.21
CA GLN A 382 -7.11 -14.30 -7.86
C GLN A 382 -6.01 -13.72 -6.98
N ASP A 383 -4.76 -14.02 -7.34
CA ASP A 383 -3.56 -13.54 -6.67
C ASP A 383 -3.14 -12.16 -7.20
N CYS A 384 -3.76 -11.65 -8.26
CA CYS A 384 -3.49 -10.35 -8.82
C CYS A 384 -4.16 -9.26 -7.98
N SER A 385 -3.37 -8.61 -7.12
CA SER A 385 -3.82 -7.45 -6.36
C SER A 385 -4.21 -6.27 -7.27
N GLU A 386 -5.10 -5.39 -6.79
CA GLU A 386 -5.46 -4.16 -7.51
C GLU A 386 -4.21 -3.31 -7.83
N LYS A 387 -3.22 -3.30 -6.93
CA LYS A 387 -1.94 -2.61 -7.14
C LYS A 387 -1.15 -3.18 -8.33
N GLN A 388 -1.12 -4.50 -8.48
CA GLN A 388 -0.47 -5.15 -9.63
C GLN A 388 -1.21 -4.87 -10.94
N LEU A 389 -2.56 -4.91 -10.91
CA LEU A 389 -3.38 -4.55 -12.07
C LEU A 389 -3.10 -3.10 -12.53
N GLN A 390 -3.08 -2.15 -11.58
CA GLN A 390 -2.75 -0.76 -11.89
C GLN A 390 -1.33 -0.61 -12.41
N LYS A 391 -0.37 -1.38 -11.88
CA LYS A 391 1.01 -1.41 -12.38
C LYS A 391 1.05 -1.87 -13.84
N TYR A 392 0.35 -2.93 -14.20
CA TYR A 392 0.30 -3.43 -15.58
C TYR A 392 -0.33 -2.43 -16.55
N LEU A 393 -1.38 -1.72 -16.14
CA LEU A 393 -2.06 -0.71 -16.98
C LEU A 393 -1.28 0.60 -17.12
N LYS A 394 -0.42 0.92 -16.14
CA LYS A 394 0.45 2.10 -16.14
C LYS A 394 1.84 1.82 -16.71
N ASP A 395 2.14 0.56 -17.04
CA ASP A 395 3.44 0.19 -17.58
C ASP A 395 3.68 0.86 -18.94
N LEU A 396 4.85 1.47 -19.10
CA LEU A 396 5.18 2.26 -20.29
C LEU A 396 5.87 1.37 -21.30
N GLN A 397 5.06 0.62 -22.04
CA GLN A 397 5.52 -0.22 -23.15
C GLN A 397 5.29 0.48 -24.49
N PRO A 398 6.06 0.16 -25.55
CA PRO A 398 5.81 0.66 -26.89
C PRO A 398 4.51 0.08 -27.47
N LYS A 399 4.19 -1.16 -27.08
CA LYS A 399 2.97 -1.86 -27.45
C LYS A 399 2.41 -2.58 -26.23
N MET A 400 1.08 -2.59 -26.11
CA MET A 400 0.41 -3.31 -25.05
C MET A 400 -0.54 -4.37 -25.62
N ARG A 401 -0.38 -5.61 -25.18
CA ARG A 401 -1.20 -6.76 -25.59
C ARG A 401 -2.20 -7.08 -24.50
N LEU A 402 -3.49 -7.05 -24.84
CA LEU A 402 -4.60 -7.29 -23.92
C LEU A 402 -5.45 -8.45 -24.40
N THR A 403 -5.84 -9.34 -23.51
CA THR A 403 -6.90 -10.32 -23.79
C THR A 403 -8.19 -9.87 -23.11
N ILE A 404 -9.18 -9.51 -23.93
CA ILE A 404 -10.45 -8.92 -23.52
C ILE A 404 -11.59 -9.91 -23.70
N PHE A 405 -12.49 -9.96 -22.73
CA PHE A 405 -13.77 -10.65 -22.82
C PHE A 405 -14.90 -9.63 -22.74
N ARG A 406 -15.67 -9.48 -23.81
CA ARG A 406 -16.86 -8.63 -23.86
C ARG A 406 -18.11 -9.48 -23.69
N SER A 407 -19.01 -9.12 -22.78
CA SER A 407 -20.31 -9.79 -22.62
C SER A 407 -21.39 -9.07 -23.41
N ASP A 408 -22.32 -9.80 -24.04
CA ASP A 408 -23.47 -9.20 -24.75
C ASP A 408 -24.40 -8.38 -23.84
N VAL A 409 -24.50 -8.76 -22.57
CA VAL A 409 -25.27 -8.02 -21.57
C VAL A 409 -24.31 -7.49 -20.52
N GLU A 410 -24.37 -6.20 -20.25
CA GLU A 410 -23.60 -5.55 -19.20
C GLU A 410 -23.93 -6.20 -17.86
N SER A 411 -22.90 -6.69 -17.17
CA SER A 411 -23.07 -7.35 -15.89
C SER A 411 -22.86 -6.33 -14.79
N THR A 412 -23.95 -5.71 -14.36
CA THR A 412 -23.96 -4.72 -13.29
C THR A 412 -25.03 -5.03 -12.27
N GLU A 413 -24.71 -4.89 -10.99
CA GLU A 413 -25.66 -4.89 -9.88
C GLU A 413 -26.22 -3.48 -9.68
N LYS A 414 -27.52 -3.37 -9.38
CA LYS A 414 -28.11 -2.12 -8.89
C LYS A 414 -28.22 -2.20 -7.37
N VAL A 415 -27.57 -1.27 -6.67
CA VAL A 415 -27.57 -1.24 -5.20
C VAL A 415 -28.00 0.15 -4.73
N GLU A 416 -28.80 0.19 -3.66
CA GLU A 416 -29.31 1.43 -3.07
C GLU A 416 -28.86 1.53 -1.60
N PHE A 417 -28.34 2.71 -1.23
CA PHE A 417 -27.79 2.95 0.11
C PHE A 417 -28.29 4.27 0.68
N ASP A 418 -28.72 4.24 1.94
CA ASP A 418 -29.02 5.44 2.70
C ASP A 418 -27.85 5.82 3.59
N LEU A 419 -27.35 7.04 3.46
CA LEU A 419 -26.24 7.61 4.25
C LEU A 419 -26.71 8.86 4.99
N MET A 420 -26.21 9.05 6.22
CA MET A 420 -26.50 10.23 7.02
C MET A 420 -25.32 11.21 7.02
N LYS A 421 -25.51 12.37 6.39
CA LYS A 421 -24.55 13.48 6.40
C LYS A 421 -24.80 14.41 7.59
N LYS A 422 -23.83 14.44 8.50
CA LYS A 422 -23.81 15.37 9.64
C LYS A 422 -23.30 16.75 9.21
N PRO A 423 -23.78 17.85 9.82
CA PRO A 423 -23.27 19.20 9.55
C PRO A 423 -21.75 19.29 9.73
N GLY A 424 -21.06 19.94 8.80
CA GLY A 424 -19.59 20.09 8.82
C GLY A 424 -18.79 18.84 8.46
N LYS A 425 -19.44 17.72 8.10
CA LYS A 425 -18.79 16.51 7.60
C LYS A 425 -19.07 16.32 6.10
N GLN A 426 -18.07 15.85 5.38
CA GLN A 426 -18.17 15.51 3.96
C GLN A 426 -18.38 14.01 3.80
N PHE A 427 -18.91 13.59 2.66
CA PHE A 427 -19.06 12.17 2.34
C PHE A 427 -17.71 11.44 2.26
N GLY A 428 -16.64 12.18 1.93
CA GLY A 428 -15.27 11.66 1.86
C GLY A 428 -15.09 10.77 0.65
N ILE A 429 -15.29 11.32 -0.55
CA ILE A 429 -15.23 10.58 -1.81
C ILE A 429 -14.50 11.37 -2.88
N GLY A 430 -13.65 10.67 -3.63
CA GLY A 430 -13.14 11.11 -4.92
C GLY A 430 -14.05 10.59 -6.02
N LEU A 431 -14.58 11.50 -6.83
CA LEU A 431 -15.49 11.17 -7.92
C LEU A 431 -14.90 11.62 -9.24
N ARG A 432 -15.02 10.75 -10.25
CA ARG A 432 -14.86 11.16 -11.64
C ARG A 432 -16.22 11.49 -12.22
N ILE A 433 -16.28 12.68 -12.79
CA ILE A 433 -17.47 13.33 -13.34
C ILE A 433 -17.35 13.28 -14.87
N HIS A 434 -18.42 13.63 -15.60
CA HIS A 434 -18.49 13.54 -17.07
C HIS A 434 -18.43 12.11 -17.62
N HIS A 435 -19.06 11.17 -16.91
CA HIS A 435 -19.20 9.80 -17.39
C HIS A 435 -20.67 9.50 -17.76
N PRO A 436 -20.93 8.85 -18.92
CA PRO A 436 -22.27 8.71 -19.49
C PRO A 436 -23.27 7.97 -18.60
N LYS A 437 -22.78 7.14 -17.66
CA LYS A 437 -23.63 6.37 -16.76
C LYS A 437 -23.77 6.94 -15.35
N GLY A 438 -23.14 8.06 -15.04
CA GLY A 438 -23.14 8.62 -13.69
C GLY A 438 -21.75 9.00 -13.22
N MET A 439 -21.60 9.21 -11.91
CA MET A 439 -20.34 9.59 -11.28
C MET A 439 -19.59 8.34 -10.79
N ILE A 440 -18.35 8.17 -11.22
CA ILE A 440 -17.56 7.00 -10.83
C ILE A 440 -16.86 7.29 -9.50
N LEU A 441 -17.01 6.39 -8.53
CA LEU A 441 -16.25 6.44 -7.30
C LEU A 441 -14.81 6.00 -7.55
N THR A 442 -13.88 6.96 -7.65
CA THR A 442 -12.46 6.69 -7.86
C THR A 442 -11.71 6.48 -6.57
N GLU A 443 -12.17 7.10 -5.49
CA GLU A 443 -11.49 7.08 -4.19
C GLU A 443 -12.51 7.21 -3.06
N VAL A 444 -12.21 6.55 -1.95
CA VAL A 444 -12.93 6.74 -0.69
C VAL A 444 -11.93 7.35 0.29
N LEU A 445 -12.23 8.55 0.78
CA LEU A 445 -11.33 9.33 1.63
C LEU A 445 -11.38 8.83 3.07
N PRO A 446 -10.21 8.68 3.73
CA PRO A 446 -10.13 8.28 5.13
C PRO A 446 -10.88 9.20 6.08
N GLY A 447 -11.65 8.63 7.02
CA GLY A 447 -12.49 9.34 7.98
C GLY A 447 -13.78 9.92 7.37
N GLY A 448 -14.06 9.62 6.11
CA GLY A 448 -15.29 9.97 5.41
C GLY A 448 -16.51 9.16 5.87
N ILE A 449 -17.70 9.68 5.63
CA ILE A 449 -18.96 8.96 5.92
C ILE A 449 -19.02 7.65 5.12
N ILE A 450 -18.54 7.68 3.87
CA ILE A 450 -18.58 6.52 2.97
C ILE A 450 -17.59 5.44 3.39
N GLU A 451 -16.40 5.83 3.89
CA GLU A 451 -15.45 4.85 4.44
C GLU A 451 -16.01 4.17 5.70
N LEU A 452 -16.59 4.94 6.62
CA LEU A 452 -17.15 4.42 7.88
C LEU A 452 -18.35 3.50 7.66
N ASP A 453 -19.14 3.75 6.62
CA ASP A 453 -20.28 2.92 6.25
C ASP A 453 -19.85 1.65 5.51
N GLY A 454 -18.81 1.74 4.67
CA GLY A 454 -18.18 0.59 4.01
C GLY A 454 -18.99 -0.09 2.91
N ARG A 455 -20.20 0.39 2.59
CA ARG A 455 -21.06 -0.22 1.56
C ARG A 455 -20.76 0.25 0.13
N LEU A 456 -20.44 1.54 -0.04
CA LEU A 456 -19.95 2.09 -1.31
C LEU A 456 -18.45 1.79 -1.45
N ARG A 457 -18.03 1.40 -2.66
CA ARG A 457 -16.67 0.93 -2.94
C ARG A 457 -16.10 1.59 -4.17
N LYS A 458 -14.78 1.64 -4.27
CA LYS A 458 -14.11 2.12 -5.47
C LYS A 458 -14.56 1.32 -6.70
N GLY A 459 -14.86 2.02 -7.78
CA GLY A 459 -15.41 1.47 -9.02
C GLY A 459 -16.93 1.38 -9.09
N ASP A 460 -17.63 1.69 -7.99
CA ASP A 460 -19.06 1.89 -8.00
C ASP A 460 -19.42 3.14 -8.84
N ILE A 461 -20.47 3.05 -9.65
CA ILE A 461 -20.95 4.15 -10.51
C ILE A 461 -22.25 4.68 -9.89
N ILE A 462 -22.19 5.86 -9.30
CA ILE A 462 -23.35 6.54 -8.72
C ILE A 462 -24.20 7.08 -9.87
N THR A 463 -25.44 6.60 -9.97
CA THR A 463 -26.39 7.01 -11.04
C THR A 463 -27.36 8.08 -10.56
N HIS A 464 -27.75 8.01 -9.29
CA HIS A 464 -28.67 8.97 -8.67
C HIS A 464 -28.25 9.26 -7.23
N ILE A 465 -28.48 10.50 -6.82
CA ILE A 465 -28.40 10.92 -5.43
C ILE A 465 -29.75 11.55 -5.08
N ASN A 466 -30.42 10.98 -4.07
CA ASN A 466 -31.81 11.22 -3.75
C ASN A 466 -32.70 11.00 -4.99
N SER A 467 -33.46 12.02 -5.38
CA SER A 467 -34.34 12.00 -6.55
C SER A 467 -33.67 12.53 -7.82
N GLU A 468 -32.42 12.99 -7.74
CA GLU A 468 -31.71 13.61 -8.87
C GLU A 468 -30.79 12.61 -9.57
N SER A 469 -30.82 12.61 -10.89
CA SER A 469 -29.87 11.86 -11.70
C SER A 469 -28.55 12.60 -11.79
N VAL A 470 -27.44 11.88 -11.63
CA VAL A 470 -26.08 12.46 -11.68
C VAL A 470 -25.32 12.10 -12.96
N CYS A 471 -26.02 11.62 -13.99
CA CYS A 471 -25.46 11.31 -15.29
C CYS A 471 -25.01 12.59 -16.01
N ASN A 472 -23.76 12.65 -16.47
CA ASN A 472 -23.20 13.79 -17.20
C ASN A 472 -23.33 15.17 -16.52
N LEU A 473 -23.49 15.22 -15.19
CA LEU A 473 -23.46 16.50 -14.47
C LEU A 473 -22.11 17.19 -14.66
N SER A 474 -22.11 18.53 -14.62
CA SER A 474 -20.86 19.27 -14.60
C SER A 474 -20.15 19.10 -13.26
N HIS A 475 -18.84 19.39 -13.24
CA HIS A 475 -18.08 19.36 -12.00
C HIS A 475 -18.64 20.33 -10.94
N GLU A 476 -19.12 21.50 -11.38
CA GLU A 476 -19.70 22.52 -10.50
C GLU A 476 -21.03 22.07 -9.91
N ASP A 477 -21.96 21.61 -10.75
CA ASP A 477 -23.28 21.12 -10.32
C ASP A 477 -23.16 19.93 -9.37
N SER A 478 -22.24 19.01 -9.68
CA SER A 478 -21.97 17.85 -8.84
C SER A 478 -21.43 18.24 -7.45
N SER A 479 -20.53 19.23 -7.40
CA SER A 479 -20.00 19.77 -6.14
C SER A 479 -21.11 20.43 -5.34
N ILE A 480 -21.98 21.21 -5.99
CA ILE A 480 -23.12 21.88 -5.36
C ILE A 480 -24.08 20.83 -4.79
N LEU A 481 -24.46 19.82 -5.57
CA LEU A 481 -25.35 18.74 -5.15
C LEU A 481 -24.82 18.04 -3.90
N LEU A 482 -23.57 17.59 -3.91
CA LEU A 482 -22.95 16.90 -2.78
C LEU A 482 -22.78 17.78 -1.53
N LYS A 483 -22.54 19.08 -1.71
CA LYS A 483 -22.42 20.05 -0.61
C LYS A 483 -23.78 20.39 0.02
N THR A 484 -24.82 20.53 -0.80
CA THR A 484 -26.17 20.94 -0.41
C THR A 484 -26.91 19.87 0.37
N ILE A 485 -26.62 18.60 0.12
CA ILE A 485 -27.19 17.49 0.89
C ILE A 485 -26.83 17.62 2.37
N GLN A 486 -27.84 17.60 3.23
CA GLN A 486 -27.71 17.57 4.69
C GLN A 486 -28.68 16.51 5.23
N GLY A 487 -28.27 15.77 6.26
CA GLY A 487 -29.10 14.69 6.77
C GLY A 487 -29.09 13.45 5.87
N LYS A 488 -30.25 12.85 5.64
CA LYS A 488 -30.37 11.59 4.90
C LYS A 488 -30.12 11.80 3.40
N ALA A 489 -29.27 10.95 2.83
CA ALA A 489 -28.89 10.94 1.42
C ALA A 489 -29.01 9.51 0.87
N THR A 490 -29.81 9.32 -0.18
CA THR A 490 -30.01 8.02 -0.81
C THR A 490 -29.15 7.94 -2.08
N PHE A 491 -28.29 6.95 -2.18
CA PHE A 491 -27.41 6.73 -3.34
C PHE A 491 -27.87 5.50 -4.11
N LYS A 492 -28.13 5.68 -5.41
CA LYS A 492 -28.38 4.55 -6.33
C LYS A 492 -27.13 4.30 -7.16
N VAL A 493 -26.59 3.10 -7.05
CA VAL A 493 -25.27 2.73 -7.55
C VAL A 493 -25.39 1.56 -8.53
N LEU A 494 -24.63 1.64 -9.61
CA LEU A 494 -24.32 0.52 -10.48
C LEU A 494 -22.96 -0.05 -10.11
N ARG A 495 -22.93 -1.30 -9.68
CA ARG A 495 -21.70 -2.02 -9.36
C ARG A 495 -21.33 -2.97 -10.50
N PRO A 496 -20.17 -2.81 -11.15
CA PRO A 496 -19.70 -3.77 -12.14
C PRO A 496 -19.50 -5.17 -11.51
N ILE A 497 -20.10 -6.20 -12.11
CA ILE A 497 -19.90 -7.61 -11.73
C ILE A 497 -19.24 -8.33 -12.91
N PRO A 498 -18.12 -9.04 -12.73
CA PRO A 498 -17.60 -9.93 -13.77
C PRO A 498 -18.54 -11.14 -13.96
N LYS A 499 -18.99 -11.39 -15.21
CA LYS A 499 -19.77 -12.59 -15.55
C LYS A 499 -18.94 -13.86 -15.44
N LYS A 500 -19.60 -14.95 -14.99
CA LYS A 500 -19.06 -16.31 -15.07
C LYS A 500 -18.89 -16.73 -16.54
N ARG A 501 -17.72 -17.28 -16.85
CA ARG A 501 -17.40 -17.96 -18.11
C ARG A 501 -17.89 -19.39 -18.09
#